data_AF-A0A7C6ZFT7-F1
#
_entry.id   AF-A0A7C6ZFT7-F1
#
_cell.length_a   1.000
_cell.length_b   1.000
_cell.length_c   1.000
_cell.angle_alpha   90.00
_cell.angle_beta   90.00
_cell.angle_gamma   90.00
#
_symmetry.space_group_name_H-M   'P 1'
#
loop_
_entity.id
_entity.type
_entity.pdbx_description
1 polymer ?
#
loop_
_entity_poly.entity_id
_entity_poly.type
_entity_poly.pdbx_seq_one_letter_code
_entity_poly.pdbx_strand_id
1 'polypeptide(L)'
;MTPDQTAVEGLVDLYCKELKLPGVRRGYSELAREAMDKGISPTQFLLSCLEQEAESRREHRLRSRLRAARFPSMKTLADFDFSLVPTLPKAKVYSLADGQFIRRKENLVCVGPSGTGNYAKLFVMQRR
;
A
#
# COMPACT_ATOMS: atom_id res chain seq x y z
N MET A 1 -12.00 38.22 -22.27
CA MET A 1 -10.62 37.72 -22.45
C MET A 1 -10.18 37.19 -21.09
N THR A 2 -10.63 35.99 -20.76
CA THR A 2 -10.31 35.33 -19.49
C THR A 2 -8.83 35.00 -19.47
N PRO A 3 -8.12 35.18 -18.34
CA PRO A 3 -6.70 34.88 -18.28
C PRO A 3 -6.45 33.41 -18.68
N ASP A 4 -5.30 33.22 -19.33
CA ASP A 4 -4.74 31.98 -19.88
C ASP A 4 -4.84 30.79 -18.91
N GLN A 5 -5.90 29.98 -19.02
CA GLN A 5 -6.18 28.81 -18.17
C GLN A 5 -4.99 27.83 -18.15
N THR A 6 -4.30 27.75 -19.28
CA THR A 6 -3.04 27.02 -19.48
C THR A 6 -1.93 27.47 -18.52
N ALA A 7 -1.82 28.78 -18.27
CA ALA A 7 -0.81 29.33 -17.36
C ALA A 7 -1.12 28.97 -15.89
N VAL A 8 -2.40 28.93 -15.52
CA VAL A 8 -2.83 28.52 -14.18
C VAL A 8 -2.53 27.04 -13.96
N GLU A 9 -2.85 26.18 -14.92
CA GLU A 9 -2.50 24.75 -14.88
C GLU A 9 -0.99 24.54 -14.77
N GLY A 10 -0.19 25.31 -15.51
CA GLY A 10 1.26 25.29 -15.42
C GLY A 10 1.80 25.63 -14.02
N LEU A 11 1.20 26.62 -13.34
CA LEU A 11 1.56 26.97 -11.96
C LEU A 11 1.16 25.88 -10.97
N VAL A 12 -0.01 25.26 -11.14
CA VAL A 12 -0.43 24.12 -10.31
C VAL A 12 0.55 22.97 -10.45
N ASP A 13 1.00 22.68 -11.68
CA ASP A 13 1.98 21.64 -11.95
C ASP A 13 3.35 21.93 -11.31
N LEU A 14 3.78 23.19 -11.35
CA LEU A 14 5.02 23.64 -10.70
C LEU A 14 4.95 23.44 -9.19
N TYR A 15 3.90 23.95 -8.53
CA TYR A 15 3.75 23.81 -7.08
C TYR A 15 3.55 22.35 -6.66
N CYS A 16 2.86 21.53 -7.45
CA CYS A 16 2.75 20.10 -7.17
C CYS A 16 4.10 19.39 -7.22
N LYS A 17 5.04 19.82 -8.09
CA LYS A 17 6.42 19.30 -8.09
C LYS A 17 7.19 19.74 -6.85
N GLU A 18 7.11 21.02 -6.49
CA GLU A 18 7.80 21.59 -5.33
C GLU A 18 7.35 20.93 -4.02
N LEU A 19 6.04 20.79 -3.82
CA LEU A 19 5.43 20.18 -2.64
C LEU A 19 5.44 18.65 -2.65
N LYS A 20 5.97 18.03 -3.72
CA LYS A 20 6.02 16.58 -3.92
C LYS A 20 4.63 15.95 -3.80
N LEU A 21 3.66 16.45 -4.57
CA LEU A 21 2.27 15.97 -4.63
C LEU A 21 1.99 15.18 -5.93
N PRO A 22 2.62 13.99 -6.13
CA PRO A 22 2.52 13.25 -7.39
C PRO A 22 1.14 12.62 -7.64
N GLY A 23 0.31 12.44 -6.61
CA GLY A 23 -1.08 12.01 -6.75
C GLY A 23 -1.93 13.15 -7.31
N VAL A 24 -1.89 14.31 -6.65
CA VAL A 24 -2.61 15.52 -7.12
C VAL A 24 -2.20 15.88 -8.54
N ARG A 25 -0.89 15.97 -8.82
CA ARG A 25 -0.36 16.37 -10.14
C ARG A 25 -0.88 15.52 -11.30
N ARG A 26 -1.22 14.25 -11.03
CA ARG A 26 -1.68 13.32 -12.07
C ARG A 26 -3.17 13.42 -12.35
N GLY A 27 -3.99 13.85 -11.38
CA GLY A 27 -5.44 13.77 -11.48
C GLY A 27 -6.21 15.07 -11.23
N TYR A 28 -5.56 16.16 -10.81
CA TYR A 28 -6.28 17.39 -10.47
C TYR A 28 -7.06 17.98 -11.65
N SER A 29 -6.57 17.87 -12.89
CA SER A 29 -7.23 18.42 -14.07
C SER A 29 -8.55 17.71 -14.38
N GLU A 30 -8.55 16.38 -14.28
CA GLU A 30 -9.76 15.56 -14.43
C GLU A 30 -10.74 15.84 -13.29
N LEU A 31 -10.26 15.90 -12.04
CA LEU A 31 -11.07 16.23 -10.87
C LEU A 31 -11.67 17.65 -10.97
N ALA A 32 -10.93 18.62 -11.52
CA ALA A 32 -11.39 19.98 -11.71
C ALA A 32 -12.48 20.04 -12.77
N ARG A 33 -12.32 19.30 -13.88
CA ARG A 33 -13.36 19.16 -14.91
C ARG A 33 -14.61 18.53 -14.34
N GLU A 34 -14.47 17.42 -13.61
CA GLU A 34 -15.59 16.75 -12.96
C GLU A 34 -16.31 17.66 -11.97
N ALA A 35 -15.56 18.47 -11.21
CA ALA A 35 -16.15 19.41 -10.27
C ALA A 35 -16.96 20.52 -10.96
N MET A 36 -16.48 21.03 -12.10
CA MET A 36 -17.22 21.98 -12.92
C MET A 36 -18.48 21.34 -13.51
N ASP A 37 -18.37 20.12 -14.07
CA ASP A 37 -19.48 19.43 -14.73
C ASP A 37 -20.60 19.06 -13.74
N LYS A 38 -20.24 18.63 -12.53
CA LYS A 38 -21.19 18.15 -11.52
C LYS A 38 -21.57 19.19 -10.47
N GLY A 39 -21.03 20.41 -10.56
CA GLY A 39 -21.27 21.47 -9.57
C GLY A 39 -20.77 21.10 -8.17
N ILE A 40 -19.66 20.36 -8.08
CA ILE A 40 -19.07 19.94 -6.81
C ILE A 40 -18.53 21.18 -6.09
N SER A 41 -18.73 21.24 -4.76
CA SER A 41 -18.22 22.37 -3.99
C SER A 41 -16.68 22.42 -4.04
N PRO A 42 -16.06 23.61 -4.02
CA PRO A 42 -14.60 23.73 -4.02
C PRO A 42 -13.92 22.93 -2.89
N THR A 43 -14.59 22.83 -1.73
CA THR A 43 -14.11 22.04 -0.59
C THR A 43 -14.12 20.54 -0.86
N GLN A 44 -15.16 20.02 -1.53
CA GLN A 44 -15.20 18.62 -1.94
C GLN A 44 -14.17 18.32 -3.03
N PHE A 45 -13.97 19.22 -4.00
CA PHE A 45 -12.90 19.07 -4.99
C PHE A 45 -11.51 18.98 -4.31
N LEU A 46 -11.25 19.87 -3.35
CA LEU A 46 -9.99 19.85 -2.59
C LEU A 46 -9.83 18.54 -1.81
N LEU A 47 -10.91 18.04 -1.19
CA LEU A 47 -10.91 16.74 -0.51
C LEU A 47 -10.51 15.62 -1.48
N SER A 48 -11.13 15.53 -2.66
CA SER A 48 -10.81 14.51 -3.67
C SER A 48 -9.34 14.55 -4.10
N CYS A 49 -8.79 15.76 -4.29
CA CYS A 49 -7.37 15.93 -4.59
C CYS A 49 -6.48 15.36 -3.46
N LEU A 50 -6.80 15.66 -2.21
CA LEU A 50 -6.04 15.20 -1.05
C LEU A 50 -6.16 13.69 -0.83
N GLU A 51 -7.33 13.10 -1.10
CA GLU A 51 -7.56 11.66 -1.04
C GLU A 51 -6.69 10.92 -2.06
N GLN A 52 -6.66 11.42 -3.30
CA GLN A 52 -5.82 10.85 -4.36
C GLN A 52 -4.32 10.90 -4.01
N GLU A 53 -3.88 11.99 -3.38
CA GLU A 53 -2.51 12.11 -2.87
C GLU A 53 -2.21 11.13 -1.74
N ALA A 54 -3.12 11.03 -0.78
CA ALA A 54 -2.97 10.11 0.35
C ALA A 54 -2.85 8.66 -0.13
N GLU A 55 -3.64 8.27 -1.13
CA GLU A 55 -3.61 6.93 -1.70
C GLU A 55 -2.33 6.65 -2.48
N SER A 56 -1.93 7.56 -3.37
CA SER A 56 -0.65 7.50 -4.08
C SER A 56 0.55 7.31 -3.11
N ARG A 57 0.53 7.97 -1.95
CA ARG A 57 1.54 7.78 -0.90
C ARG A 57 1.44 6.44 -0.20
N ARG A 58 0.23 5.92 0.07
CA ARG A 58 0.04 4.58 0.67
C ARG A 58 0.58 3.50 -0.26
N GLU A 59 0.23 3.55 -1.54
CA GLU A 59 0.73 2.61 -2.56
C GLU A 59 2.26 2.67 -2.68
N HIS A 60 2.83 3.87 -2.74
CA HIS A 60 4.29 4.00 -2.85
C HIS A 60 5.01 3.44 -1.63
N ARG A 61 4.49 3.68 -0.41
CA ARG A 61 5.03 3.11 0.83
C ARG A 61 4.92 1.58 0.83
N LEU A 62 3.78 1.04 0.41
CA LEU A 62 3.59 -0.41 0.31
C LEU A 62 4.59 -1.02 -0.67
N ARG A 63 4.68 -0.48 -1.89
CA ARG A 63 5.62 -0.95 -2.91
C ARG A 63 7.08 -0.83 -2.47
N SER A 64 7.43 0.25 -1.77
CA SER A 64 8.77 0.43 -1.22
C SER A 64 9.10 -0.65 -0.18
N ARG A 65 8.16 -0.94 0.75
CA ARG A 65 8.32 -2.00 1.76
C ARG A 65 8.45 -3.39 1.13
N LEU A 66 7.64 -3.70 0.11
CA LEU A 66 7.73 -4.96 -0.63
C LEU A 66 9.10 -5.13 -1.30
N ARG A 67 9.62 -4.07 -1.94
CA ARG A 67 10.96 -4.09 -2.54
C ARG A 67 12.07 -4.23 -1.50
N ALA A 68 11.95 -3.53 -0.37
CA ALA A 68 12.92 -3.59 0.72
C ALA A 68 12.97 -4.97 1.40
N ALA A 69 11.87 -5.72 1.40
CA ALA A 69 11.81 -7.06 1.98
C ALA A 69 12.63 -8.10 1.19
N ARG A 70 13.04 -7.81 -0.06
CA ARG A 70 13.89 -8.66 -0.93
C ARG A 70 13.46 -10.14 -0.92
N PHE A 71 12.15 -10.39 -1.01
CA PHE A 71 11.64 -11.76 -1.06
C PHE A 71 12.20 -12.49 -2.30
N PRO A 72 12.83 -13.68 -2.15
CA PRO A 72 13.41 -14.43 -3.26
C PRO A 72 12.38 -14.87 -4.31
N SER A 73 11.11 -14.98 -3.92
CA SER A 73 9.95 -15.19 -4.77
C SER A 73 8.73 -14.59 -4.08
N MET A 74 7.81 -13.97 -4.82
CA MET A 74 6.50 -13.59 -4.27
C MET A 74 5.66 -14.86 -4.11
N LYS A 75 5.85 -15.56 -2.99
CA LYS A 75 4.96 -16.66 -2.59
C LYS A 75 3.81 -16.08 -1.81
N THR A 76 2.60 -16.24 -2.32
CA THR A 76 1.39 -15.92 -1.58
C THR A 76 0.99 -17.13 -0.73
N LEU A 77 0.13 -16.92 0.27
CA LEU A 77 -0.41 -18.03 1.05
C LEU A 77 -1.25 -19.00 0.17
N ALA A 78 -1.75 -18.53 -0.98
CA ALA A 78 -2.47 -19.37 -1.94
C ALA A 78 -1.56 -20.39 -2.62
N ASP A 79 -0.26 -20.10 -2.73
CA ASP A 79 0.74 -21.00 -3.30
C ASP A 79 1.28 -22.00 -2.27
N PHE A 80 0.76 -21.99 -1.03
CA PHE A 80 1.22 -22.88 0.03
C PHE A 80 0.56 -24.25 -0.10
N ASP A 81 1.35 -25.25 -0.50
CA ASP A 81 0.89 -26.63 -0.56
C ASP A 81 0.92 -27.30 0.82
N PHE A 82 -0.25 -27.35 1.46
CA PHE A 82 -0.44 -28.01 2.74
C PHE A 82 -0.26 -29.54 2.70
N SER A 83 -0.22 -30.16 1.52
CA SER A 83 0.07 -31.59 1.41
C SER A 83 1.53 -31.92 1.77
N LEU A 84 2.43 -30.94 1.63
CA LEU A 84 3.84 -31.07 2.00
C LEU A 84 4.07 -31.10 3.52
N VAL A 85 3.10 -30.62 4.31
CA VAL A 85 3.14 -30.65 5.79
C VAL A 85 1.77 -31.07 6.34
N PRO A 86 1.41 -32.37 6.30
CA PRO A 86 0.09 -32.86 6.70
C PRO A 86 -0.25 -32.60 8.18
N THR A 87 0.78 -32.43 9.01
CA THR A 87 0.64 -32.16 10.45
C THR A 87 0.32 -30.71 10.77
N LEU A 88 0.38 -29.79 9.79
CA LEU A 88 0.14 -28.36 10.00
C LEU A 88 -1.35 -28.02 9.87
N PRO A 89 -2.02 -27.56 10.94
CA PRO A 89 -3.44 -27.22 10.87
C PRO A 89 -3.68 -25.99 9.97
N LYS A 90 -4.40 -26.17 8.86
CA LYS A 90 -4.76 -25.09 7.91
C LYS A 90 -5.39 -23.89 8.62
N ALA A 91 -6.34 -24.13 9.52
CA ALA A 91 -7.04 -23.09 10.27
C ALA A 91 -6.08 -22.19 11.06
N LYS A 92 -5.02 -22.76 11.64
CA LYS A 92 -4.02 -22.00 12.38
C LYS A 92 -3.19 -21.11 11.44
N VAL A 93 -2.79 -21.62 10.28
CA VAL A 93 -2.03 -20.84 9.29
C VAL A 93 -2.85 -19.66 8.76
N TYR A 94 -4.12 -19.87 8.41
CA TYR A 94 -5.00 -18.78 8.00
C TYR A 94 -5.22 -17.75 9.12
N SER A 95 -5.40 -18.18 10.38
CA SER A 95 -5.52 -17.24 11.51
C SER A 95 -4.28 -16.37 11.72
N LEU A 96 -3.09 -16.88 11.38
CA LEU A 96 -1.85 -16.11 11.43
C LEU A 96 -1.72 -15.17 10.24
N ALA A 97 -2.24 -15.57 9.07
CA ALA A 97 -2.24 -14.73 7.86
C ALA A 97 -3.05 -13.44 8.03
N ASP A 98 -4.07 -13.44 8.90
CA ASP A 98 -4.83 -12.24 9.27
C ASP A 98 -3.97 -11.19 10.00
N GLY A 99 -2.76 -11.54 10.45
CA GLY A 99 -1.82 -10.60 11.06
C GLY A 99 -2.26 -10.06 12.42
N GLN A 100 -3.27 -10.66 13.06
CA GLN A 100 -3.81 -10.23 14.35
C GLN A 100 -2.75 -10.26 15.47
N PHE A 101 -1.82 -11.20 15.41
CA PHE A 101 -0.69 -11.29 16.33
C PHE A 101 0.18 -10.03 16.32
N ILE A 102 0.32 -9.34 15.18
CA ILE A 102 1.06 -8.07 15.06
C ILE A 102 0.37 -6.97 15.87
N ARG A 103 -0.96 -6.91 15.80
CA ARG A 103 -1.77 -5.95 16.57
C ARG A 103 -1.72 -6.25 18.06
N ARG A 104 -1.77 -7.53 18.43
CA ARG A 104 -1.71 -8.04 19.81
C ARG A 104 -0.30 -7.99 20.42
N LYS A 105 0.73 -7.68 19.62
CA LYS A 105 2.15 -7.71 20.01
C LYS A 105 2.59 -9.08 20.51
N GLU A 106 2.06 -10.13 19.90
CA GLU A 106 2.40 -11.51 20.24
C GLU A 106 3.58 -12.00 19.38
N ASN A 107 4.49 -12.74 20.00
CA ASN A 107 5.65 -13.31 19.32
C ASN A 107 5.27 -14.67 18.70
N LEU A 108 5.61 -14.88 17.44
CA LEU A 108 5.46 -16.18 16.78
C LEU A 108 6.81 -16.88 16.67
N VAL A 109 6.85 -18.16 17.01
CA VAL A 109 8.02 -19.03 16.82
C VAL A 109 7.60 -20.21 15.96
N CYS A 110 8.20 -20.32 14.78
CA CYS A 110 8.02 -21.46 13.89
C CYS A 110 9.19 -22.44 14.09
N VAL A 111 8.89 -23.65 14.55
CA VAL A 111 9.87 -24.73 14.76
C VAL A 111 9.44 -25.94 13.94
N GLY A 112 10.35 -26.49 13.14
CA GLY A 112 10.08 -27.67 12.32
C GLY A 112 11.34 -28.30 11.74
N PRO A 113 11.26 -29.54 11.21
CA PRO A 113 12.38 -30.22 10.58
C PRO A 113 12.93 -29.43 9.39
N SER A 114 14.25 -29.46 9.18
CA SER A 114 14.89 -28.85 8.01
C SER A 114 14.31 -29.42 6.71
N GLY A 115 13.80 -28.56 5.82
CA GLY A 115 13.26 -28.96 4.51
C GLY A 115 11.73 -28.91 4.36
N THR A 116 10.96 -28.58 5.41
CA THR A 116 9.48 -28.48 5.36
C THR A 116 8.93 -27.09 5.03
N GLY A 117 9.77 -26.13 4.63
CA GLY A 117 9.34 -24.74 4.48
C GLY A 117 9.91 -23.76 5.51
N ASN A 118 10.80 -24.20 6.41
CA ASN A 118 11.62 -23.34 7.30
C ASN A 118 12.65 -22.49 6.52
N TYR A 119 12.30 -22.03 5.32
CA TYR A 119 13.16 -21.19 4.53
C TYR A 119 13.17 -19.80 5.16
N ALA A 120 14.32 -19.49 5.76
CA ALA A 120 14.69 -18.28 6.50
C ALA A 120 14.38 -18.33 8.01
N LYS A 121 15.39 -18.78 8.77
CA LYS A 121 15.78 -18.37 10.13
C LYS A 121 14.64 -18.07 11.11
N LEU A 122 14.57 -18.84 12.20
CA LEU A 122 14.01 -18.46 13.51
C LEU A 122 13.59 -16.97 13.57
N PHE A 123 12.38 -16.65 13.09
CA PHE A 123 11.90 -15.28 13.04
C PHE A 123 11.28 -15.00 14.39
N VAL A 124 12.11 -14.76 15.40
CA VAL A 124 11.66 -14.12 16.63
C VAL A 124 11.29 -12.69 16.25
N MET A 125 10.02 -12.46 15.91
CA MET A 125 9.49 -11.11 15.74
C MET A 125 9.23 -10.52 17.13
N GLN A 126 10.29 -10.35 17.91
CA GLN A 126 10.25 -9.58 19.16
C GLN A 126 10.19 -8.10 18.83
N ARG A 127 9.20 -7.39 19.38
CA ARG A 127 9.26 -5.94 19.47
C ARG A 127 9.91 -5.53 20.79
N ARG A 128 10.91 -4.65 20.70
CA ARG A 128 10.96 -3.46 21.57
C ARG A 128 9.86 -2.49 21.11
#